data_AF-A0A366DMW0-F1
#
_entry.id   AF-A0A366DMW0-F1
#
_cell.length_a   1.000
_cell.length_b   1.000
_cell.length_c   1.000
_cell.angle_alpha   90.00
_cell.angle_beta   90.00
_cell.angle_gamma   90.00
#
_symmetry.space_group_name_H-M   'P 1'
#
loop_
_entity.id
_entity.type
_entity.pdbx_description
1 polymer ?
#
loop_
_entity_poly.entity_id
_entity_poly.type
_entity_poly.pdbx_seq_one_letter_code
_entity_poly.pdbx_strand_id
1 'polypeptide(L)'
;MAITATEWLITSDVALEAAFRIDLPEPHSGRWVLSYLPTAYRLTRAQALAGIVLAEMILLEQIRPSGEFDRHIAALHAAELGLTVQDVLCLLALRAPRDGDPAAPDPATTAVEGSAVVAA
;
A
#
# COMPACT_ATOMS: atom_id res chain seq x y z
N MET A 1 13.50 -2.30 -8.60
CA MET A 1 12.36 -2.07 -7.69
C MET A 1 12.90 -2.19 -6.29
N ALA A 2 12.63 -1.18 -5.48
CA ALA A 2 13.29 -1.01 -4.22
C ALA A 2 12.25 -0.79 -3.13
N ILE A 3 12.05 -1.83 -2.32
CA ILE A 3 11.34 -1.68 -1.07
C ILE A 3 12.23 -0.90 -0.12
N THR A 4 11.74 0.25 0.33
CA THR A 4 12.39 1.05 1.36
C THR A 4 11.77 0.70 2.71
N ALA A 5 12.56 0.13 3.62
CA ALA A 5 12.09 -0.32 4.93
C ALA A 5 12.89 0.36 6.05
N THR A 6 12.24 1.27 6.77
CA THR A 6 12.77 1.93 7.96
C THR A 6 12.24 1.27 9.24
N GLU A 7 12.45 1.92 10.39
CA GLU A 7 11.82 1.51 11.66
C GLU A 7 10.32 1.82 11.71
N TRP A 8 9.86 2.84 10.97
CA TRP A 8 8.49 3.37 11.08
C TRP A 8 7.64 3.17 9.83
N LEU A 9 8.29 3.04 8.68
CA LEU A 9 7.66 3.04 7.37
C LEU A 9 8.29 1.99 6.45
N ILE A 10 7.45 1.22 5.78
CA ILE A 10 7.84 0.35 4.66
C ILE A 10 7.03 0.78 3.44
N THR A 11 7.69 1.05 2.32
CA THR A 11 7.05 1.45 1.05
C THR A 11 7.71 0.76 -0.13
N SER A 12 6.96 0.64 -1.23
CA SER A 12 7.47 0.24 -2.53
C SER A 12 7.35 1.41 -3.51
N ASP A 13 8.37 1.60 -4.36
CA ASP A 13 8.33 2.55 -5.48
C ASP A 13 7.34 2.16 -6.57
N VAL A 14 6.75 0.96 -6.46
CA VAL A 14 5.82 0.37 -7.41
C VAL A 14 4.40 0.32 -6.86
N ALA A 15 4.24 -0.22 -5.66
CA ALA A 15 2.92 -0.61 -5.19
C ALA A 15 2.03 0.59 -4.84
N LEU A 16 2.58 1.80 -4.69
CA LEU A 16 1.89 2.98 -4.13
C LEU A 16 1.16 2.70 -2.80
N GLU A 17 1.51 1.61 -2.13
CA GLU A 17 1.01 1.19 -0.83
C GLU A 17 2.13 1.27 0.21
N ALA A 18 1.72 1.38 1.48
CA ALA A 18 2.62 1.64 2.60
C ALA A 18 2.25 0.81 3.83
N ALA A 19 3.27 0.44 4.61
CA ALA A 19 3.10 -0.11 5.95
C ALA A 19 3.62 0.87 6.99
N PHE A 20 2.83 1.11 8.03
CA PHE A 20 3.15 2.05 9.11
C PHE A 20 3.25 1.30 10.43
N ARG A 21 4.29 1.59 11.22
CA ARG A 21 4.35 1.16 12.61
C ARG A 21 3.47 2.07 13.47
N ILE A 22 2.64 1.44 14.29
CA ILE A 22 1.79 2.12 15.27
C ILE A 22 2.17 1.60 16.65
N ASP A 23 2.64 2.51 17.51
CA ASP A 23 2.95 2.25 18.90
C ASP A 23 1.78 2.74 19.76
N LEU A 24 0.91 1.81 20.17
CA LEU A 24 -0.14 2.06 21.15
C LEU A 24 0.39 1.76 22.57
N PRO A 25 -0.12 2.44 23.61
CA PRO A 25 0.24 2.20 25.01
C PRO A 25 -0.38 0.88 25.55
N GLU A 26 -0.19 -0.22 24.82
CA GLU A 26 -0.63 -1.56 25.15
C GLU A 26 0.57 -2.52 25.23
N PRO A 27 0.43 -3.71 25.84
CA PRO A 27 1.53 -4.66 26.02
C PRO A 27 2.19 -5.15 24.72
N HIS A 28 1.56 -4.90 23.57
CA HIS A 28 2.04 -5.25 22.24
C HIS A 28 2.41 -3.99 21.44
N SER A 29 3.31 -3.16 21.98
CA SER A 29 3.90 -2.04 21.25
C SER A 29 4.58 -2.51 19.96
N GLY A 30 4.56 -1.68 18.89
CA GLY A 30 5.21 -2.03 17.62
C GLY A 30 4.38 -2.86 16.64
N ARG A 31 3.08 -2.60 16.50
CA ARG A 31 2.27 -3.28 15.47
C ARG A 31 2.22 -2.48 14.19
N TRP A 32 2.42 -3.18 13.09
CA TRP A 32 2.36 -2.61 11.76
C TRP A 32 0.94 -2.70 11.19
N VAL A 33 0.55 -1.71 10.42
CA VAL A 33 -0.67 -1.71 9.60
C VAL A 33 -0.29 -1.50 8.15
N LEU A 34 -1.01 -2.15 7.24
CA LEU A 34 -0.87 -1.96 5.78
C LEU A 34 -2.00 -1.04 5.30
N SER A 35 -1.68 -0.12 4.40
CA SER A 35 -2.61 0.87 3.85
C SER A 35 -3.82 0.25 3.13
N TYR A 36 -3.68 -0.96 2.61
CA TYR A 36 -4.74 -1.69 1.92
C TYR A 36 -5.46 -2.73 2.78
N LEU A 37 -5.02 -2.97 4.03
CA LEU A 37 -5.71 -3.87 4.96
C LEU A 37 -6.59 -3.08 5.94
N PRO A 38 -7.67 -3.68 6.46
CA PRO A 38 -8.39 -3.10 7.59
C PRO A 38 -7.46 -2.86 8.78
N THR A 39 -7.59 -1.71 9.45
CA THR A 39 -6.70 -1.31 10.57
C THR A 39 -6.80 -2.20 11.81
N ALA A 40 -7.80 -3.08 11.86
CA ALA A 40 -7.91 -4.16 12.85
C ALA A 40 -6.81 -5.22 12.69
N TYR A 41 -6.24 -5.37 11.48
CA TYR A 41 -5.08 -6.24 11.26
C TYR A 41 -3.83 -5.59 11.85
N ARG A 42 -3.26 -6.27 12.85
CA ARG A 42 -2.05 -5.82 13.55
C ARG A 42 -0.93 -6.79 13.23
N LEU A 43 0.04 -6.33 12.44
CA LEU A 43 1.08 -7.17 11.87
C LEU A 43 2.40 -7.05 12.63
N THR A 44 3.21 -8.09 12.54
CA THR A 44 4.65 -8.00 12.82
C THR A 44 5.36 -7.24 11.69
N ARG A 45 6.60 -6.79 11.93
CA ARG A 45 7.40 -6.15 10.87
C ARG A 45 7.61 -7.06 9.66
N ALA A 46 7.82 -8.36 9.90
CA ALA A 46 8.02 -9.34 8.83
C ALA A 46 6.75 -9.49 7.97
N GLN A 47 5.58 -9.60 8.59
CA GLN A 47 4.30 -9.64 7.88
C GLN A 47 4.02 -8.35 7.11
N ALA A 48 4.33 -7.19 7.68
CA ALA A 48 4.19 -5.91 6.98
C ALA A 48 5.07 -5.85 5.72
N LEU A 49 6.31 -6.33 5.81
CA LEU A 49 7.20 -6.44 4.65
C LEU A 49 6.63 -7.40 3.60
N ALA A 50 6.19 -8.59 4.02
CA ALA A 50 5.57 -9.57 3.14
C ALA A 50 4.35 -9.01 2.40
N GLY A 51 3.52 -8.20 3.07
CA GLY A 51 2.38 -7.54 2.44
C GLY A 51 2.77 -6.49 1.40
N ILE A 52 3.86 -5.74 1.61
CA ILE A 52 4.35 -4.80 0.58
C ILE A 52 4.92 -5.56 -0.62
N VAL A 53 5.70 -6.63 -0.39
CA VAL A 53 6.20 -7.50 -1.46
C VAL A 53 5.05 -8.10 -2.27
N LEU A 54 4.02 -8.62 -1.59
CA LEU A 54 2.86 -9.22 -2.25
C LEU A 54 2.09 -8.20 -3.10
N ALA A 55 1.89 -6.98 -2.61
CA ALA A 55 1.24 -5.91 -3.38
C ALA A 55 2.04 -5.55 -4.63
N GLU A 56 3.36 -5.48 -4.52
CA GLU A 56 4.26 -5.25 -5.66
C GLU A 56 4.16 -6.37 -6.71
N MET A 57 4.19 -7.64 -6.29
CA MET A 57 4.02 -8.80 -7.19
C MET A 57 2.69 -8.76 -7.94
N ILE A 58 1.61 -8.39 -7.25
CA ILE A 58 0.27 -8.27 -7.82
C ILE A 58 0.23 -7.14 -8.86
N LEU A 59 0.69 -5.94 -8.50
CA LEU A 59 0.57 -4.75 -9.33
C LEU A 59 1.48 -4.76 -10.56
N LEU A 60 2.57 -5.51 -10.50
CA LEU A 60 3.43 -5.75 -11.66
C LEU A 60 2.93 -6.86 -12.59
N GLU A 61 1.74 -7.38 -12.32
CA GLU A 61 1.18 -8.53 -13.01
C GLU A 61 2.15 -9.72 -13.05
N GLN A 62 3.07 -9.84 -12.09
CA GLN A 62 3.99 -10.99 -12.04
C GLN A 62 3.23 -12.29 -11.78
N ILE A 63 1.98 -12.19 -11.31
CA ILE A 63 1.03 -13.28 -11.19
C ILE A 63 0.35 -13.56 -12.56
N ARG A 64 1.13 -13.74 -13.63
CA ARG A 64 0.61 -14.14 -14.95
C ARG A 64 0.26 -15.64 -14.96
N PRO A 65 -0.68 -16.07 -15.83
CA PRO A 65 -1.05 -17.49 -15.96
C PRO A 65 0.09 -18.42 -16.38
N SER A 66 1.18 -17.90 -16.93
CA SER A 66 2.37 -18.67 -17.33
C SER A 66 3.44 -18.81 -16.24
N GLY A 67 3.32 -18.12 -15.10
CA GLY A 67 4.33 -18.10 -14.02
C GLY A 67 3.86 -18.87 -12.78
N GLU A 68 4.01 -20.19 -12.75
CA GLU A 68 3.63 -21.00 -11.58
C GLU A 68 4.46 -20.67 -10.33
N PHE A 69 5.73 -20.29 -10.51
CA PHE A 69 6.62 -19.96 -9.40
C PHE A 69 6.18 -18.68 -8.66
N ASP A 70 5.86 -17.62 -9.41
CA ASP A 70 5.43 -16.33 -8.85
C ASP A 70 4.10 -16.47 -8.09
N ARG A 71 3.23 -17.39 -8.52
CA ARG A 71 1.98 -17.73 -7.83
C ARG A 71 2.21 -18.40 -6.48
N HIS A 72 3.15 -19.33 -6.38
CA HIS A 72 3.42 -20.02 -5.12
C HIS A 72 4.02 -19.07 -4.08
N ILE A 73 4.94 -18.20 -4.50
CA ILE A 73 5.53 -17.18 -3.63
C ILE A 73 4.47 -16.16 -3.19
N ALA A 74 3.60 -15.70 -4.10
CA ALA A 74 2.48 -14.84 -3.72
C ALA A 74 1.55 -15.51 -2.71
N ALA A 75 1.25 -16.80 -2.88
CA ALA A 75 0.44 -17.56 -1.94
C ALA A 75 1.10 -17.70 -0.56
N LEU A 76 2.42 -17.87 -0.51
CA LEU A 76 3.17 -17.91 0.74
C LEU A 76 3.05 -16.58 1.49
N HIS A 77 3.29 -15.45 0.83
CA HIS A 77 3.15 -14.13 1.45
C HIS A 77 1.72 -13.81 1.87
N ALA A 78 0.72 -14.24 1.10
CA ALA A 78 -0.68 -14.07 1.48
C ALA A 78 -1.00 -14.90 2.75
N ALA A 79 -0.50 -16.14 2.82
CA ALA A 79 -0.68 -17.00 3.99
C ALA A 79 0.00 -16.43 5.25
N GLU A 80 1.15 -15.75 5.13
CA GLU A 80 1.78 -15.04 6.26
C GLU A 80 0.88 -13.94 6.86
N LEU A 81 -0.03 -13.39 6.05
CA LEU A 81 -1.06 -12.42 6.47
C LEU A 81 -2.36 -13.09 6.93
N GLY A 82 -2.49 -14.40 6.80
CA GLY A 82 -3.73 -15.14 7.04
C GLY A 82 -4.80 -14.87 5.97
N LEU A 83 -4.39 -14.53 4.74
CA LEU A 83 -5.25 -14.19 3.61
C LEU A 83 -4.96 -15.09 2.40
N THR A 84 -5.88 -15.12 1.45
CA THR A 84 -5.60 -15.67 0.11
C THR A 84 -5.08 -14.58 -0.81
N VAL A 85 -4.40 -14.97 -1.90
CA VAL A 85 -3.99 -14.00 -2.96
C VAL A 85 -5.21 -13.27 -3.52
N GLN A 86 -6.35 -13.95 -3.64
CA GLN A 86 -7.60 -13.36 -4.11
C GLN A 86 -8.12 -12.26 -3.17
N ASP A 87 -8.05 -12.47 -1.86
CA ASP A 87 -8.46 -11.44 -0.89
C ASP A 87 -7.64 -10.16 -1.06
N VAL A 88 -6.32 -10.31 -1.22
CA VAL A 88 -5.41 -9.18 -1.40
C VAL A 88 -5.66 -8.48 -2.74
N LEU A 89 -5.88 -9.22 -3.82
CA LEU A 89 -6.30 -8.67 -5.11
C LEU A 89 -7.57 -7.83 -4.97
N CYS A 90 -8.59 -8.33 -4.28
CA CYS A 90 -9.83 -7.60 -4.06
C CYS A 90 -9.60 -6.31 -3.26
N LEU A 91 -8.81 -6.35 -2.19
CA LEU A 91 -8.52 -5.18 -1.36
C LEU A 91 -7.76 -4.10 -2.13
N LEU A 92 -6.78 -4.48 -2.96
CA LEU A 92 -6.06 -3.55 -3.83
C LEU A 92 -6.96 -2.99 -4.92
N ALA A 93 -7.79 -3.83 -5.55
CA ALA A 93 -8.72 -3.40 -6.60
C ALA A 93 -9.76 -2.39 -6.09
N LEU A 94 -10.19 -2.47 -4.83
CA LEU A 94 -11.08 -1.48 -4.20
C LEU A 94 -10.43 -0.11 -4.02
N ARG A 95 -9.10 -0.03 -4.05
CA ARG A 95 -8.32 1.21 -3.91
C ARG A 95 -7.83 1.76 -5.24
N ALA A 96 -7.83 0.95 -6.28
CA ALA A 96 -7.47 1.40 -7.61
C ALA A 96 -8.40 2.55 -8.04
N PRO A 97 -7.85 3.62 -8.66
CA PRO A 97 -8.68 4.68 -9.21
C PRO A 97 -9.65 4.07 -10.22
N ARG A 98 -10.92 4.49 -10.15
CA ARG A 98 -11.90 4.09 -11.18
C ARG A 98 -11.50 4.79 -12.47
N ASP A 99 -11.47 4.06 -13.58
CA ASP A 99 -11.25 4.67 -14.89
C ASP A 99 -12.27 5.82 -15.09
N GLY A 100 -11.77 7.06 -15.04
CA GLY A 100 -12.58 8.28 -15.15
C GLY A 100 -12.64 9.18 -13.90
N ASP A 101 -12.03 8.82 -12.78
CA ASP A 101 -11.90 9.73 -11.63
C ASP A 101 -10.87 10.82 -11.99
N PRO A 102 -11.23 12.12 -11.99
CA PRO A 102 -10.26 13.17 -12.26
C PRO A 102 -9.16 13.08 -11.21
N ALA A 103 -7.91 12.95 -11.66
CA ALA A 103 -6.76 13.05 -10.78
C ALA A 103 -6.94 14.27 -9.88
N ALA A 104 -6.95 14.06 -8.56
CA ALA A 104 -7.17 15.13 -7.59
C ALA A 104 -6.28 16.31 -7.97
N PRO A 105 -6.83 17.54 -8.05
CA PRO A 105 -6.06 18.69 -8.49
C PRO A 105 -4.84 18.84 -7.58
N ASP A 106 -3.68 19.00 -8.21
CA ASP A 106 -2.42 19.26 -7.51
C ASP A 106 -2.62 20.47 -6.58
N PRO A 107 -2.41 20.35 -5.26
CA PRO A 107 -2.58 21.47 -4.33
C PRO A 107 -1.67 22.67 -4.66
N ALA A 108 -0.64 22.47 -5.49
CA ALA A 108 0.20 23.55 -6.02
C ALA A 108 -0.51 24.44 -7.06
N THR A 109 -1.57 23.96 -7.72
CA THR A 109 -2.30 24.72 -8.75
C THR A 109 -3.34 25.69 -8.18
N THR A 110 -3.89 25.43 -6.99
CA THR A 110 -4.95 26.28 -6.39
C THR A 110 -4.44 27.59 -5.74
N ALA A 111 -3.13 27.82 -5.70
CA ALA A 111 -2.55 29.00 -5.01
C ALA A 111 -2.32 30.23 -5.91
N VAL A 112 -2.59 30.16 -7.23
CA VAL A 112 -2.17 31.21 -8.18
C VAL A 112 -3.28 32.22 -8.55
N GLU A 113 -4.56 31.95 -8.29
CA GLU A 113 -5.67 32.82 -8.74
C GLU A 113 -6.15 33.88 -7.72
N GLY A 114 -5.36 34.20 -6.71
CA GLY A 114 -5.80 35.06 -5.59
C GLY A 114 -4.96 36.31 -5.34
N SER A 115 -4.35 36.96 -6.33
CA SER A 115 -3.68 38.25 -6.07
C SER A 115 -3.52 39.13 -7.32
N ALA A 116 -4.39 40.15 -7.42
CA ALA A 116 -4.28 41.43 -8.16
C ALA A 116 -5.72 41.89 -8.50
N VAL A 117 -6.26 43.07 -8.19
CA VAL A 117 -5.75 44.40 -7.82
C VAL A 117 -6.86 45.13 -7.05
N VAL A 118 -6.55 45.73 -5.89
CA VAL A 118 -7.22 46.96 -5.43
C VAL A 118 -6.13 47.88 -4.91
N ALA A 119 -5.79 48.90 -5.69
CA ALA A 119 -5.10 50.08 -5.21
C ALA A 119 -5.86 51.29 -5.75
N ALA A 120 -6.28 52.13 -4.80
CA ALA A 120 -7.04 53.37 -4.98
C ALA A 120 -6.17 54.50 -5.56
#